data_AF-I2Q9L4-F1
#
_entry.id   AF-I2Q9L4-F1
#
_cell.length_a   1.000
_cell.length_b   1.000
_cell.length_c   1.000
_cell.angle_alpha   90.00
_cell.angle_beta   90.00
_cell.angle_gamma   90.00
#
_symmetry.space_group_name_H-M   'P 1'
#
loop_
_entity.id
_entity.type
_entity.pdbx_description
1 polymer ?
#
loop_
_entity_poly.entity_id
_entity_poly.type
_entity_poly.pdbx_seq_one_letter_code
_entity_poly.pdbx_strand_id
1 'polypeptide(L)'
;MRTGFLMTALLLLAAPAQAADHPRSTYVTLVLQAFAAKVECPGTDIVYQDLVQKAEQMQLPEGTTEKVRKAIAWMHTGGKLGEKQDDDLMAEVAVATQATDLNQRRLGMPSWCEAQKTNLAGLIRSKGG
;
A
#
# COMPACT_ATOMS: atom_id res chain seq x y z
N MET A 1 15.00 41.94 46.30
CA MET A 1 14.99 40.67 45.54
C MET A 1 13.59 40.07 45.61
N ARG A 2 12.79 40.19 44.53
CA ARG A 2 11.54 39.44 44.29
C ARG A 2 10.80 40.03 43.07
N THR A 3 11.03 39.45 41.90
CA THR A 3 10.11 39.50 40.75
C THR A 3 10.32 38.20 39.98
N GLY A 4 9.50 37.21 40.31
CA GLY A 4 9.49 35.91 39.64
C GLY A 4 8.40 35.89 38.58
N PHE A 5 8.76 35.30 37.44
CA PHE A 5 7.89 34.72 36.42
C PHE A 5 7.04 35.65 35.57
N LEU A 6 7.65 36.11 34.47
CA LEU A 6 6.94 36.29 33.20
C LEU A 6 7.68 35.55 32.08
N MET A 7 6.89 34.69 31.42
CA MET A 7 6.92 34.34 30.01
C MET A 7 7.79 33.18 29.50
N THR A 8 7.06 32.33 28.75
CA THR A 8 7.44 31.64 27.52
C THR A 8 8.38 30.45 27.59
N ALA A 9 7.79 29.26 27.42
CA ALA A 9 8.15 28.40 26.30
C ALA A 9 7.02 27.37 26.07
N LEU A 10 6.27 27.59 25.00
CA LEU A 10 5.33 26.66 24.40
C LEU A 10 6.15 25.45 23.91
N LEU A 11 6.32 24.45 24.78
CA LEU A 11 7.05 23.22 24.47
C LEU A 11 6.14 22.26 23.70
N LEU A 12 6.49 22.10 22.43
CA LEU A 12 6.56 20.81 21.73
C LEU A 12 5.27 19.97 21.69
N LEU A 13 4.38 20.35 20.77
CA LEU A 13 3.58 19.36 20.04
C LEU A 13 4.11 19.24 18.61
N ALA A 14 5.40 18.91 18.48
CA ALA A 14 5.89 18.20 17.30
C ALA A 14 5.54 16.71 17.50
N ALA A 15 4.25 16.40 17.42
CA ALA A 15 3.78 15.03 17.20
C ALA A 15 4.34 14.55 15.83
N PRO A 16 4.62 13.25 15.66
CA PRO A 16 5.48 12.76 14.59
C PRO A 16 4.82 12.98 13.22
N ALA A 17 5.25 14.02 12.51
CA ALA A 17 4.95 14.25 11.11
C ALA A 17 5.78 13.32 10.20
N GLN A 18 5.69 12.00 10.43
CA GLN A 18 6.40 10.98 9.65
C GLN A 18 5.48 9.87 9.13
N ALA A 19 4.17 9.98 9.36
CA ALA A 19 3.18 9.02 8.87
C ALA A 19 2.09 9.65 7.97
N ALA A 20 2.24 10.93 7.60
CA ALA A 20 1.19 11.68 6.90
C ALA A 20 1.36 11.83 5.38
N ASP A 21 2.53 11.56 4.79
CA ASP A 21 2.85 12.22 3.49
C ASP A 21 2.86 11.36 2.22
N HIS A 22 2.61 10.05 2.26
CA HIS A 22 2.58 9.23 1.02
C HIS A 22 1.35 8.31 0.90
N PRO A 23 0.12 8.89 0.78
CA PRO A 23 -1.10 8.09 0.58
C PRO A 23 -1.01 7.20 -0.67
N ARG A 24 -0.32 7.65 -1.73
CA ARG A 24 -0.08 6.88 -2.95
C ARG A 24 0.80 5.64 -2.70
N SER A 25 1.93 5.77 -2.02
CA SER A 25 2.83 4.65 -1.73
C SER A 25 2.17 3.57 -0.87
N THR A 26 1.36 3.97 0.12
CA THR A 26 0.55 3.04 0.91
C THR A 26 -0.44 2.28 0.03
N TYR A 27 -1.10 2.98 -0.87
CA TYR A 27 -2.04 2.38 -1.81
C TYR A 27 -1.35 1.43 -2.81
N VAL A 28 -0.19 1.81 -3.35
CA VAL A 28 0.65 0.96 -4.21
C VAL A 28 0.97 -0.37 -3.52
N THR A 29 1.42 -0.30 -2.26
CA THR A 29 1.72 -1.48 -1.46
C THR A 29 0.51 -2.38 -1.28
N LEU A 30 -0.65 -1.79 -0.97
CA LEU A 30 -1.91 -2.51 -0.79
C LEU A 30 -2.38 -3.18 -2.08
N VAL A 31 -2.33 -2.49 -3.23
CA VAL A 31 -2.72 -3.06 -4.53
C VAL A 31 -1.78 -4.20 -4.93
N LEU A 32 -0.47 -4.01 -4.73
CA LEU A 32 0.52 -5.05 -5.01
C LEU A 32 0.27 -6.29 -4.13
N GLN A 33 0.10 -6.12 -2.83
CA GLN A 33 -0.17 -7.22 -1.91
C GLN A 33 -1.47 -7.94 -2.25
N ALA A 34 -2.50 -7.21 -2.67
CA ALA A 34 -3.72 -7.83 -3.17
C ALA A 34 -3.45 -8.73 -4.37
N PHE A 35 -2.76 -8.23 -5.40
CA PHE A 35 -2.42 -9.03 -6.58
C PHE A 35 -1.56 -10.25 -6.24
N ALA A 36 -0.55 -10.09 -5.39
CA ALA A 36 0.26 -11.20 -4.91
C ALA A 36 -0.60 -12.24 -4.17
N ALA A 37 -1.50 -11.81 -3.27
CA ALA A 37 -2.39 -12.70 -2.54
C ALA A 37 -3.34 -13.47 -3.47
N LYS A 38 -3.86 -12.84 -4.54
CA LYS A 38 -4.68 -13.54 -5.54
C LYS A 38 -3.91 -14.62 -6.30
N VAL A 39 -2.62 -14.42 -6.53
CA VAL A 39 -1.78 -15.38 -7.24
C VAL A 39 -1.33 -16.52 -6.33
N GLU A 40 -0.95 -16.20 -5.09
CA GLU A 40 -0.27 -17.14 -4.19
C GLU A 40 -1.21 -17.78 -3.15
N CYS A 41 -2.24 -17.07 -2.69
CA CYS A 41 -3.09 -17.53 -1.61
C CYS A 41 -4.32 -18.27 -2.14
N PRO A 42 -4.53 -19.54 -1.76
CA PRO A 42 -5.62 -20.35 -2.26
C PRO A 42 -6.97 -19.73 -1.88
N GLY A 43 -7.91 -19.76 -2.83
CA GLY A 43 -9.26 -19.25 -2.61
C GLY A 43 -9.35 -17.73 -2.48
N THR A 44 -8.31 -16.97 -2.84
CA THR A 44 -8.33 -15.50 -2.79
C THR A 44 -8.71 -14.92 -4.15
N ASP A 45 -9.71 -14.03 -4.16
CA ASP A 45 -10.04 -13.22 -5.33
C ASP A 45 -10.03 -11.73 -4.96
N ILE A 46 -9.81 -10.88 -5.97
CA ILE A 46 -9.81 -9.42 -5.84
C ILE A 46 -10.85 -8.86 -6.80
N VAL A 47 -11.65 -7.94 -6.29
CA VAL A 47 -12.57 -7.17 -7.12
C VAL A 47 -11.97 -5.81 -7.39
N TYR A 48 -11.76 -5.50 -8.68
CA TYR A 48 -11.16 -4.23 -9.11
C TYR A 48 -11.93 -3.02 -8.58
N GLN A 49 -13.27 -3.08 -8.53
CA GLN A 49 -14.11 -2.01 -8.01
C GLN A 49 -13.80 -1.67 -6.55
N ASP A 50 -13.48 -2.67 -5.72
CA ASP A 50 -13.17 -2.48 -4.31
C ASP A 50 -11.83 -1.72 -4.16
N LEU A 51 -10.86 -1.97 -5.07
CA LEU A 51 -9.61 -1.22 -5.13
C LEU A 51 -9.81 0.23 -5.57
N VAL A 52 -10.70 0.49 -6.53
CA VAL A 52 -11.05 1.85 -6.97
C VAL A 52 -11.71 2.62 -5.83
N GLN A 53 -12.71 2.01 -5.18
CA GLN A 53 -13.37 2.62 -4.03
C GLN A 53 -12.38 2.90 -2.89
N LYS A 54 -11.41 2.02 -2.67
CA LYS A 54 -10.35 2.27 -1.69
C LYS A 54 -9.47 3.46 -2.06
N ALA A 55 -9.15 3.64 -3.34
CA ALA A 55 -8.40 4.81 -3.81
C ALA A 55 -9.16 6.11 -3.55
N GLU A 56 -10.48 6.12 -3.81
CA GLU A 56 -11.37 7.25 -3.55
C GLU A 56 -11.45 7.57 -2.05
N GLN A 57 -11.59 6.57 -1.19
CA GLN A 57 -11.56 6.74 0.27
C GLN A 57 -10.24 7.33 0.77
N MET A 58 -9.14 7.01 0.08
CA MET A 58 -7.81 7.56 0.34
C MET A 58 -7.56 8.91 -0.35
N GLN A 59 -8.59 9.48 -0.99
CA GLN A 59 -8.56 10.77 -1.68
C GLN A 59 -7.48 10.83 -2.77
N LEU A 60 -7.21 9.69 -3.41
CA LEU A 60 -6.26 9.61 -4.51
C LEU A 60 -6.89 10.10 -5.81
N PRO A 61 -6.09 10.63 -6.76
CA PRO A 61 -6.58 11.04 -8.06
C PRO A 61 -7.29 9.90 -8.79
N GLU A 62 -8.31 10.24 -9.58
CA GLU A 62 -9.00 9.28 -10.45
C GLU A 62 -7.99 8.56 -11.37
N GLY A 63 -8.22 7.27 -11.63
CA GLY A 63 -7.35 6.45 -12.46
C GLY A 63 -6.05 5.97 -11.77
N THR A 64 -5.82 6.35 -10.51
CA THR A 64 -4.64 5.85 -9.74
C THR A 64 -4.60 4.33 -9.71
N THR A 65 -5.73 3.66 -9.46
CA THR A 65 -5.81 2.18 -9.46
C THR A 65 -5.31 1.56 -10.76
N GLU A 66 -5.72 2.12 -11.90
CA GLU A 66 -5.33 1.59 -13.21
C GLU A 66 -3.85 1.83 -13.49
N LYS A 67 -3.33 3.02 -13.17
CA LYS A 67 -1.89 3.32 -13.30
C LYS A 67 -1.04 2.38 -12.45
N VAL A 68 -1.43 2.18 -11.19
CA VAL A 68 -0.74 1.27 -10.26
C VAL A 68 -0.77 -0.16 -10.78
N ARG A 69 -1.94 -0.65 -11.23
CA ARG A 69 -2.08 -1.99 -11.82
C ARG A 69 -1.18 -2.19 -13.03
N LYS A 70 -1.17 -1.22 -13.94
CA LYS A 70 -0.31 -1.23 -15.14
C LYS A 70 1.17 -1.19 -14.79
N ALA A 71 1.57 -0.38 -13.81
CA ALA A 71 2.96 -0.29 -13.34
C ALA A 71 3.43 -1.61 -12.71
N ILE A 72 2.61 -2.22 -11.85
CA ILE A 72 2.87 -3.52 -11.25
C ILE A 72 3.05 -4.58 -12.34
N ALA A 73 2.12 -4.65 -13.30
CA ALA A 73 2.21 -5.60 -14.41
C ALA A 73 3.47 -5.38 -15.25
N TRP A 74 3.81 -4.13 -15.55
CA TRP A 74 5.04 -3.78 -16.28
C TRP A 74 6.29 -4.27 -15.55
N MET A 75 6.38 -3.99 -14.25
CA MET A 75 7.52 -4.39 -13.43
C MET A 75 7.65 -5.91 -13.34
N HIS A 76 6.57 -6.63 -13.06
CA HIS A 76 6.60 -8.08 -12.82
C HIS A 76 6.77 -8.90 -14.11
N THR A 77 6.56 -8.30 -15.28
CA THR A 77 6.70 -8.99 -16.56
C THR A 77 7.94 -8.58 -17.35
N GLY A 78 8.78 -7.70 -16.79
CA GLY A 78 9.91 -7.12 -17.51
C GLY A 78 9.49 -6.30 -18.73
N GLY A 79 8.32 -5.66 -18.64
CA GLY A 79 7.77 -4.79 -19.69
C GLY A 79 6.96 -5.49 -20.79
N LYS A 80 6.49 -6.71 -20.55
CA LYS A 80 5.68 -7.45 -21.55
C LYS A 80 4.17 -7.18 -21.43
N LEU A 81 3.70 -6.78 -20.26
CA LEU A 81 2.30 -6.44 -19.98
C LEU A 81 2.23 -5.13 -19.18
N GLY A 82 1.11 -4.42 -19.26
CA GLY A 82 0.93 -3.14 -18.57
C GLY A 82 1.61 -1.99 -19.28
N GLU A 83 1.96 -0.96 -18.54
CA GLU A 83 2.50 0.30 -19.07
C GLU A 83 3.46 0.91 -18.05
N LYS A 84 4.67 1.29 -18.49
CA LYS A 84 5.61 2.02 -17.63
C LYS A 84 5.00 3.36 -17.24
N GLN A 85 5.00 3.68 -15.95
CA GLN A 85 4.54 4.97 -15.42
C GLN A 85 5.72 5.90 -15.14
N ASP A 86 5.45 7.08 -14.58
CA ASP A 86 6.48 8.01 -14.12
C ASP A 86 7.45 7.33 -13.13
N ASP A 87 8.70 7.81 -13.10
CA ASP A 87 9.75 7.15 -12.34
C ASP A 87 9.47 7.14 -10.82
N ASP A 88 8.68 8.09 -10.30
CA ASP A 88 8.27 8.10 -8.89
C ASP A 88 7.32 6.93 -8.58
N LEU A 89 6.26 6.75 -9.39
CA LEU A 89 5.36 5.61 -9.24
C LEU A 89 6.11 4.28 -9.47
N MET A 90 7.05 4.24 -10.41
CA MET A 90 7.87 3.05 -10.62
C MET A 90 8.77 2.76 -9.40
N ALA A 91 9.34 3.77 -8.75
CA ALA A 91 10.12 3.59 -7.53
C ALA A 91 9.25 3.08 -6.38
N GLU A 92 8.04 3.62 -6.20
CA GLU A 92 7.08 3.14 -5.19
C GLU A 92 6.72 1.67 -5.41
N VAL A 93 6.46 1.26 -6.67
CA VAL A 93 6.16 -0.13 -7.00
C VAL A 93 7.35 -1.05 -6.71
N ALA A 94 8.59 -0.59 -6.99
CA ALA A 94 9.80 -1.37 -6.70
C ALA A 94 9.98 -1.58 -5.19
N VAL A 95 9.82 -0.52 -4.40
CA VAL A 95 9.90 -0.59 -2.93
C VAL A 95 8.81 -1.50 -2.38
N ALA A 96 7.57 -1.38 -2.86
CA ALA A 96 6.47 -2.24 -2.45
C ALA A 96 6.74 -3.72 -2.78
N THR A 97 7.35 -3.99 -3.93
CA THR A 97 7.74 -5.35 -4.37
C THR A 97 8.76 -5.94 -3.42
N GLN A 98 9.86 -5.22 -3.18
CA GLN A 98 10.89 -5.67 -2.27
C GLN A 98 10.35 -5.90 -0.85
N ALA A 99 9.51 -4.99 -0.34
CA ALA A 99 8.90 -5.13 0.98
C ALA A 99 7.96 -6.36 1.06
N THR A 100 7.22 -6.64 -0.01
CA THR A 100 6.32 -7.80 -0.09
C THR A 100 7.11 -9.11 -0.10
N ASP A 101 8.15 -9.20 -0.94
CA ASP A 101 9.04 -10.36 -1.01
C ASP A 101 9.72 -10.66 0.32
N LEU A 102 10.22 -9.62 1.01
CA LEU A 102 10.82 -9.75 2.33
C LEU A 102 9.82 -10.25 3.36
N ASN A 103 8.58 -9.75 3.34
CA ASN A 103 7.52 -10.19 4.23
C ASN A 103 7.12 -11.66 3.97
N GLN A 104 6.97 -12.07 2.71
CA GLN A 104 6.70 -13.46 2.35
C GLN A 104 7.79 -14.40 2.86
N ARG A 105 9.06 -14.04 2.67
CA ARG A 105 10.21 -14.84 3.15
C ARG A 105 10.26 -14.91 4.67
N ARG A 106 9.98 -13.80 5.36
CA ARG A 106 10.02 -13.72 6.83
C ARG A 106 8.91 -14.52 7.49
N LEU A 107 7.68 -14.41 6.97
CA LEU A 107 6.50 -15.05 7.56
C LEU A 107 6.33 -16.50 7.09
N GLY A 108 6.83 -16.84 5.91
CA GLY A 108 6.48 -18.07 5.21
C GLY A 108 5.09 -17.96 4.57
N MET A 109 4.91 -18.66 3.44
CA MET A 109 3.72 -18.47 2.59
C MET A 109 2.38 -18.70 3.31
N PRO A 110 2.19 -19.75 4.13
CA PRO A 110 0.91 -19.96 4.83
C PRO A 110 0.57 -18.82 5.78
N SER A 111 1.52 -18.39 6.62
CA SER A 111 1.30 -17.31 7.57
C SER A 111 1.17 -15.95 6.89
N TRP A 112 1.88 -15.74 5.77
CA TRP A 112 1.72 -14.55 4.95
C TRP A 112 0.29 -14.48 4.38
N CYS A 113 -0.24 -15.57 3.82
CA CYS A 113 -1.61 -15.62 3.32
C CYS A 113 -2.66 -15.38 4.41
N GLU A 114 -2.48 -15.93 5.61
CA GLU A 114 -3.37 -15.61 6.74
C GLU A 114 -3.30 -14.12 7.11
N ALA A 115 -2.10 -13.52 7.14
CA ALA A 115 -1.95 -12.09 7.41
C ALA A 115 -2.64 -11.22 6.34
N GLN A 116 -2.62 -11.63 5.07
CA GLN A 116 -3.29 -10.91 4.00
C GLN A 116 -4.81 -10.89 4.16
N LYS A 117 -5.42 -11.92 4.76
CA LYS A 117 -6.87 -11.91 5.05
C LYS A 117 -7.28 -10.75 5.96
N THR A 118 -6.42 -10.39 6.91
CA THR A 118 -6.65 -9.24 7.79
C THR A 118 -6.28 -7.92 7.12
N ASN A 119 -5.09 -7.85 6.49
CA ASN A 119 -4.57 -6.62 5.91
C ASN A 119 -5.40 -6.13 4.71
N LEU A 120 -6.00 -7.05 3.97
CA LEU A 120 -6.81 -6.77 2.78
C LEU A 120 -8.30 -7.02 3.03
N ALA A 121 -8.73 -7.02 4.29
CA ALA A 121 -10.12 -7.16 4.65
C ALA A 121 -10.98 -6.10 3.92
N GLY A 122 -12.02 -6.56 3.23
CA GLY A 122 -12.89 -5.71 2.40
C GLY A 122 -12.38 -5.47 0.97
N LEU A 123 -11.19 -5.95 0.60
CA LEU A 123 -10.64 -5.89 -0.77
C LEU A 123 -10.48 -7.27 -1.41
N ILE A 124 -10.26 -8.30 -0.57
CA ILE A 124 -10.23 -9.69 -1.02
C ILE A 124 -11.53 -10.41 -0.66
N ARG A 125 -11.97 -11.31 -1.53
CA ARG A 125 -13.13 -12.18 -1.34
C ARG A 125 -12.69 -13.64 -1.41
N SER A 126 -13.38 -14.50 -0.67
CA SER A 126 -13.21 -15.94 -0.81
C SER A 126 -13.79 -16.39 -2.16
N LYS A 127 -13.02 -17.12 -2.95
CA LYS A 127 -13.45 -17.68 -4.23
C LYS A 127 -14.39 -18.86 -3.97
N GLY A 128 -15.69 -18.58 -3.92
CA GLY A 128 -16.74 -19.60 -3.83
C GLY A 128 -17.64 -19.42 -2.61
N GLY A 129 -18.79 -18.79 -2.89
CA GLY A 129 -20.00 -18.68 -2.07
C GLY A 129 -21.07 -18.04 -2.94
#